data_AF-A0A2H0QK47-F1
#
_entry.id   AF-A0A2H0QK47-F1
#
_cell.length_a   1.000
_cell.length_b   1.000
_cell.length_c   1.000
_cell.angle_alpha   90.00
_cell.angle_beta   90.00
_cell.angle_gamma   90.00
#
_symmetry.space_group_name_H-M   'P 1'
#
loop_
_entity.id
_entity.type
_entity.pdbx_description
1 polymer ?
#
loop_
_entity_poly.entity_id
_entity_poly.type
_entity_poly.pdbx_seq_one_letter_code
_entity_poly.pdbx_strand_id
1 'polypeptide(L)'
;MPEKKLAKQLAHDVLNALTVLQAKQEAILKKEDLSAIYEIALSSIVKIKNLIAYCKSQLDGPNKSSFNIGDLLQKTLKDIQSEYSDFNIKIQNHYDLILEIDYSEFLNAVENIIKNAYESSANEITISVEKNGIFFTDNGTGMTKENLQHIKNFQSTKREGHGIGLLS
;
A
#
# COMPACT_ATOMS: atom_id res chain seq x y z
N MET A 1 -4.76 9.80 -22.90
CA MET A 1 -5.52 8.54 -22.73
C MET A 1 -5.26 7.82 -21.39
N PRO A 2 -4.05 7.82 -20.80
CA PRO A 2 -3.79 7.19 -19.49
C PRO A 2 -4.46 7.91 -18.31
N GLU A 3 -4.37 9.24 -18.26
CA GLU A 3 -4.90 10.07 -17.17
C GLU A 3 -6.42 9.94 -17.01
N LYS A 4 -7.18 9.88 -18.11
CA LYS A 4 -8.64 9.66 -18.06
C LYS A 4 -9.00 8.28 -17.49
N LYS A 5 -8.18 7.25 -17.77
CA LYS A 5 -8.38 5.90 -17.24
C LYS A 5 -8.08 5.86 -15.74
N LEU A 6 -7.00 6.52 -15.31
CA LEU A 6 -6.65 6.67 -13.90
C LEU A 6 -7.72 7.45 -13.13
N ALA A 7 -8.17 8.61 -13.64
CA ALA A 7 -9.23 9.40 -13.02
C ALA A 7 -10.53 8.61 -12.88
N LYS A 8 -10.91 7.83 -13.91
CA LYS A 8 -12.09 6.96 -13.85
C LYS A 8 -11.94 5.87 -12.77
N GLN A 9 -10.75 5.28 -12.65
CA GLN A 9 -10.46 4.27 -11.64
C GLN A 9 -10.52 4.86 -10.22
N LEU A 10 -9.88 6.01 -9.99
CA LEU A 10 -9.92 6.72 -8.71
C LEU A 10 -11.35 7.08 -8.31
N ALA A 11 -12.14 7.63 -9.23
CA ALA A 11 -13.55 7.96 -8.98
C ALA A 11 -14.36 6.72 -8.60
N HIS A 12 -14.18 5.62 -9.33
CA HIS A 12 -14.82 4.35 -9.01
C HIS A 12 -14.43 3.86 -7.60
N ASP A 13 -13.16 3.95 -7.22
CA ASP A 13 -12.68 3.40 -5.95
C ASP A 13 -13.09 4.26 -4.74
N VAL A 14 -13.20 5.58 -4.92
CA VAL A 14 -13.81 6.50 -3.93
C VAL A 14 -15.30 6.19 -3.76
N LEU A 15 -16.04 6.07 -4.87
CA LEU A 15 -17.48 5.77 -4.85
C LEU A 15 -17.77 4.42 -4.18
N ASN A 16 -16.93 3.41 -4.42
CA ASN A 16 -17.07 2.10 -3.79
C ASN A 16 -16.85 2.18 -2.27
N ALA A 17 -15.82 2.89 -1.82
CA ALA A 17 -15.57 3.06 -0.38
C ALA A 17 -16.73 3.81 0.31
N LEU A 18 -17.30 4.82 -0.35
CA LEU A 18 -18.47 5.54 0.15
C LEU A 18 -19.72 4.65 0.19
N THR A 19 -19.95 3.81 -0.82
CA THR A 19 -21.06 2.85 -0.85
C THR A 19 -20.97 1.87 0.32
N VAL A 20 -19.76 1.37 0.63
CA VAL A 20 -19.54 0.49 1.80
C VAL A 20 -19.87 1.22 3.09
N LEU A 21 -19.40 2.47 3.25
CA LEU A 21 -19.71 3.27 4.43
C LEU A 21 -21.22 3.51 4.60
N GLN A 22 -21.95 3.77 3.52
CA GLN A 22 -23.41 3.91 3.54
C GLN A 22 -24.10 2.62 3.97
N ALA A 23 -23.73 1.47 3.40
CA ALA A 23 -24.28 0.18 3.78
C ALA A 23 -24.00 -0.16 5.26
N LYS A 24 -22.80 0.19 5.76
CA LYS A 24 -22.44 0.02 7.16
C LYS A 24 -23.21 0.94 8.09
N GLN A 25 -23.48 2.18 7.69
CA GLN A 25 -24.36 3.07 8.43
C GLN A 25 -25.78 2.49 8.57
N GLU A 26 -26.33 1.91 7.50
CA GLU A 26 -27.63 1.23 7.53
C GLU A 26 -27.63 -0.01 8.45
N ALA A 27 -26.54 -0.77 8.45
CA ALA A 27 -26.35 -1.92 9.34
C ALA A 27 -26.34 -1.53 10.83
N ILE A 28 -25.73 -0.39 11.18
CA ILE A 28 -25.76 0.16 12.55
C ILE A 28 -27.21 0.44 12.98
N LEU A 29 -28.02 1.02 12.09
CA LEU A 29 -29.44 1.29 12.36
C LEU A 29 -30.25 0.00 12.60
N LYS A 30 -29.79 -1.12 12.04
CA LYS A 30 -30.37 -2.46 12.22
C LYS A 30 -29.84 -3.20 13.46
N LYS A 31 -28.96 -2.58 14.26
CA LYS A 31 -28.30 -3.17 15.44
C LYS A 31 -27.54 -4.47 15.13
N GLU A 32 -26.94 -4.54 13.96
CA GLU A 32 -25.99 -5.60 13.60
C GLU A 32 -24.68 -5.48 14.42
N ASP A 33 -23.77 -6.44 14.30
CA ASP A 33 -22.50 -6.46 15.03
C ASP A 33 -21.68 -5.18 14.82
N LEU A 34 -21.69 -4.32 15.83
CA LEU A 34 -21.07 -2.99 15.79
C LEU A 34 -19.55 -3.07 15.65
N SER A 35 -18.90 -4.15 16.12
CA SER A 35 -17.44 -4.28 16.03
C SER A 35 -17.01 -4.51 14.59
N ALA A 36 -17.62 -5.49 13.93
CA ALA A 36 -17.35 -5.80 12.52
C ALA A 36 -17.72 -4.62 11.61
N ILE A 37 -18.78 -3.88 11.94
CA ILE A 37 -19.15 -2.68 11.20
C ILE A 37 -18.10 -1.58 11.36
N TYR A 38 -17.64 -1.34 12.58
CA TYR A 38 -16.64 -0.32 12.89
C TYR A 38 -15.32 -0.57 12.16
N GLU A 39 -14.83 -1.80 12.16
CA GLU A 39 -13.59 -2.17 11.46
C GLU A 39 -13.68 -1.92 9.95
N ILE A 40 -14.78 -2.35 9.32
CA ILE A 40 -14.98 -2.16 7.88
C ILE A 40 -15.13 -0.67 7.52
N ALA A 41 -15.81 0.09 8.37
CA ALA A 41 -15.95 1.53 8.20
C ALA A 41 -14.61 2.26 8.32
N LEU A 42 -13.81 1.94 9.35
CA LEU A 42 -12.46 2.48 9.51
C LEU A 42 -11.58 2.17 8.31
N SER A 43 -11.54 0.92 7.85
CA SER A 43 -10.78 0.51 6.66
C SER A 43 -11.19 1.33 5.42
N SER A 44 -12.49 1.55 5.23
CA SER A 44 -13.01 2.36 4.13
C SER A 44 -12.59 3.83 4.21
N ILE A 45 -12.56 4.40 5.42
CA ILE A 45 -12.09 5.78 5.65
C ILE A 45 -10.59 5.90 5.35
N VAL A 46 -9.78 4.95 5.83
CA VAL A 46 -8.34 4.90 5.54
C VAL A 46 -8.10 4.82 4.04
N LYS A 47 -8.87 3.99 3.32
CA LYS A 47 -8.80 3.89 1.86
C LYS A 47 -9.06 5.24 1.18
N ILE A 48 -10.10 5.96 1.57
CA ILE A 48 -10.41 7.29 1.01
C ILE A 48 -9.27 8.28 1.30
N LYS A 49 -8.73 8.27 2.52
CA LYS A 49 -7.59 9.13 2.88
C LYS A 49 -6.37 8.88 1.99
N ASN A 50 -6.03 7.62 1.74
CA ASN A 50 -4.89 7.26 0.90
C ASN A 50 -5.10 7.67 -0.57
N LEU A 51 -6.32 7.51 -1.09
CA LEU A 51 -6.68 8.00 -2.43
C LEU A 51 -6.56 9.52 -2.56
N ILE A 52 -6.99 10.26 -1.53
CA ILE A 52 -6.85 11.72 -1.50
C ILE A 52 -5.38 12.12 -1.40
N ALA A 53 -4.58 11.45 -0.56
CA ALA A 53 -3.16 11.70 -0.43
C ALA A 53 -2.43 11.49 -1.77
N TYR A 54 -2.74 10.41 -2.48
CA TYR A 54 -2.25 10.17 -3.84
C TYR A 54 -2.63 11.30 -4.80
N CYS A 55 -3.91 11.68 -4.86
CA CYS A 55 -4.34 12.79 -5.72
C CYS A 55 -3.61 14.11 -5.40
N LYS A 56 -3.35 14.39 -4.12
CA LYS A 56 -2.58 15.57 -3.70
C LYS A 56 -1.13 15.50 -4.16
N SER A 57 -0.46 14.36 -4.03
CA SER A 57 0.94 14.22 -4.48
C SER A 57 1.09 14.46 -5.99
N GLN A 58 0.09 14.05 -6.78
CA GLN A 58 0.06 14.32 -8.22
C GLN A 58 -0.15 15.80 -8.57
N LEU A 59 -0.77 16.59 -7.68
CA LEU A 59 -1.07 18.01 -7.92
C LEU A 59 0.05 18.93 -7.43
N ASP A 60 0.62 18.65 -6.26
CA ASP A 60 1.64 19.49 -5.63
C ASP A 60 3.04 19.29 -6.25
N GLY A 61 3.23 18.19 -6.99
CA GLY A 61 4.52 17.75 -7.49
C GLY A 61 5.38 17.12 -6.38
N PRO A 62 6.36 16.27 -6.72
CA PRO A 62 7.12 15.53 -5.71
C PRO A 62 8.07 16.48 -4.95
N ASN A 63 8.00 16.47 -3.62
CA ASN A 63 8.94 17.18 -2.76
C ASN A 63 10.19 16.31 -2.55
N LYS A 64 11.02 16.24 -3.59
CA LYS A 64 12.19 15.36 -3.59
C LYS A 64 13.31 15.92 -2.73
N SER A 65 13.96 15.04 -1.99
CA SER A 65 15.21 15.29 -1.29
C SER A 65 16.13 14.09 -1.44
N SER A 66 17.43 14.30 -1.26
CA SER A 66 18.44 13.24 -1.37
C SER A 66 18.51 12.44 -0.07
N PHE A 67 18.34 11.12 -0.16
CA PHE A 67 18.39 10.21 0.99
C PHE A 67 19.28 9.01 0.72
N ASN A 68 20.02 8.55 1.73
CA ASN A 68 20.54 7.18 1.76
C ASN A 68 19.37 6.23 2.01
N ILE A 69 19.15 5.31 1.09
CA ILE A 69 18.00 4.39 1.10
C ILE A 69 18.05 3.40 2.25
N GLY A 70 19.23 2.94 2.64
CA GLY A 70 19.39 2.05 3.80
C GLY A 70 18.91 2.72 5.09
N ASP A 71 19.34 3.96 5.32
CA ASP A 71 18.92 4.75 6.49
C ASP A 71 17.44 5.07 6.45
N LEU A 72 16.92 5.43 5.28
CA LEU A 72 15.52 5.76 5.09
C LEU A 72 14.62 4.56 5.35
N LEU A 73 14.97 3.37 4.84
CA LEU A 73 14.25 2.13 5.13
C LEU A 73 14.22 1.83 6.64
N GLN A 74 15.35 1.98 7.34
CA GLN A 74 15.38 1.78 8.79
C GLN A 74 14.43 2.74 9.52
N LYS A 75 14.36 4.00 9.10
CA LYS A 75 13.42 4.98 9.66
C LYS A 75 11.98 4.59 9.39
N THR A 76 11.64 4.31 8.12
CA THR A 76 10.31 3.88 7.70
C THR A 76 9.83 2.65 8.48
N LEU A 77 10.69 1.64 8.66
CA LEU A 77 10.32 0.43 9.39
C LEU A 77 10.02 0.70 10.86
N LYS A 78 10.75 1.62 11.51
CA LYS A 78 10.45 2.02 12.89
C LYS A 78 9.06 2.66 13.00
N ASP A 79 8.65 3.44 12.00
CA ASP A 79 7.35 4.13 11.99
C ASP A 79 6.18 3.12 11.88
N ILE A 80 6.37 1.98 11.20
CA ILE A 80 5.31 0.97 10.96
C ILE A 80 5.42 -0.28 11.85
N GLN A 81 6.48 -0.43 12.65
CA GLN A 81 6.78 -1.67 13.39
C GLN A 81 5.63 -2.11 14.32
N SER A 82 4.89 -1.17 14.90
CA SER A 82 3.76 -1.48 15.78
C SER A 82 2.58 -2.13 15.08
N GLU A 83 2.38 -1.83 13.79
CA GLU A 83 1.28 -2.40 12.98
C GLU A 83 1.59 -3.83 12.52
N TYR A 84 2.87 -4.17 12.42
CA TYR A 84 3.37 -5.45 11.92
C TYR A 84 4.21 -6.19 12.98
N SER A 85 3.84 -6.11 14.26
CA SER A 85 4.63 -6.63 15.38
C SER A 85 4.97 -8.12 15.27
N ASP A 86 4.07 -8.89 14.67
CA ASP A 86 4.18 -10.34 14.53
C ASP A 86 4.80 -10.76 13.18
N PHE A 87 5.26 -9.78 12.38
CA PHE A 87 5.84 -9.99 11.06
C PHE A 87 7.34 -9.71 11.07
N ASN A 88 8.15 -10.69 10.63
CA ASN A 88 9.59 -10.56 10.67
C ASN A 88 10.11 -9.75 9.46
N ILE A 89 10.57 -8.52 9.70
CA ILE A 89 11.09 -7.65 8.64
C ILE A 89 12.61 -7.53 8.77
N LYS A 90 13.35 -8.01 7.76
CA LYS A 90 14.82 -7.95 7.71
C LYS A 90 15.28 -6.95 6.65
N ILE A 91 16.24 -6.09 6.99
CA ILE A 91 16.94 -5.24 6.02
C ILE A 91 18.34 -5.81 5.78
N GLN A 92 18.69 -6.00 4.51
CA GLN A 92 20.03 -6.32 4.06
C GLN A 92 20.57 -5.16 3.21
N ASN A 93 21.35 -4.28 3.85
CA ASN A 93 21.96 -3.16 3.16
C ASN A 93 23.33 -3.54 2.61
N HIS A 94 23.40 -3.89 1.32
CA HIS A 94 24.65 -4.28 0.65
C HIS A 94 25.32 -3.11 -0.08
N TYR A 95 24.64 -1.96 -0.20
CA TYR A 95 25.12 -0.84 -0.99
C TYR A 95 24.60 0.50 -0.47
N ASP A 96 25.48 1.50 -0.36
CA ASP A 96 25.09 2.88 -0.08
C ASP A 96 24.45 3.52 -1.32
N LEU A 97 23.13 3.31 -1.43
CA LEU A 97 22.30 3.84 -2.49
C LEU A 97 21.72 5.19 -2.07
N ILE A 98 22.10 6.27 -2.76
CA ILE A 98 21.56 7.62 -2.54
C ILE A 98 20.64 7.99 -3.70
N LEU A 99 19.38 8.33 -3.41
CA LEU A 99 18.38 8.70 -4.42
C LEU A 99 17.66 9.99 -4.04
N GLU A 100 17.23 10.73 -5.06
CA GLU A 100 16.31 11.87 -4.91
C GLU A 100 14.85 11.39 -4.97
N ILE A 101 14.19 11.38 -3.83
CA ILE A 101 12.84 10.82 -3.66
C ILE A 101 11.99 11.71 -2.76
N ASP A 102 10.67 11.64 -2.97
CA ASP A 102 9.70 12.19 -2.01
C ASP A 102 9.56 11.20 -0.85
N TYR A 103 9.77 11.68 0.38
CA TYR A 103 9.72 10.84 1.59
C TYR A 103 8.36 10.17 1.77
N SER A 104 7.27 10.90 1.50
CA SER A 104 5.91 10.44 1.73
C SER A 104 5.51 9.39 0.70
N GLU A 105 5.90 9.59 -0.57
CA GLU A 105 5.68 8.58 -1.61
C GLU A 105 6.50 7.32 -1.35
N PHE A 106 7.76 7.47 -0.92
CA PHE A 106 8.60 6.33 -0.54
C PHE A 106 8.01 5.52 0.63
N LEU A 107 7.59 6.21 1.70
CA LEU A 107 6.95 5.58 2.86
C LEU A 107 5.71 4.77 2.43
N ASN A 108 4.82 5.39 1.65
CA ASN A 108 3.62 4.73 1.14
C ASN A 108 3.95 3.50 0.30
N ALA A 109 4.94 3.59 -0.61
CA ALA A 109 5.33 2.47 -1.45
C ALA A 109 5.88 1.28 -0.64
N VAL A 110 6.75 1.56 0.33
CA VAL A 110 7.31 0.53 1.22
C VAL A 110 6.21 -0.12 2.06
N GLU A 111 5.33 0.66 2.67
CA GLU A 111 4.22 0.17 3.50
C GLU A 111 3.26 -0.70 2.68
N ASN A 112 2.92 -0.28 1.46
CA ASN A 112 2.05 -1.07 0.57
C ASN A 112 2.66 -2.42 0.20
N ILE A 113 3.97 -2.50 -0.02
CA ILE A 113 4.64 -3.77 -0.32
C ILE A 113 4.66 -4.68 0.92
N ILE A 114 4.97 -4.13 2.09
CA ILE A 114 4.99 -4.88 3.36
C ILE A 114 3.60 -5.42 3.68
N LYS A 115 2.57 -4.58 3.56
CA LYS A 115 1.18 -4.97 3.71
C LYS A 115 0.79 -6.10 2.75
N ASN A 116 1.20 -6.00 1.48
CA ASN A 116 0.93 -7.03 0.49
C ASN A 116 1.53 -8.39 0.87
N ALA A 117 2.76 -8.39 1.42
CA ALA A 117 3.41 -9.59 1.91
C ALA A 117 2.71 -10.14 3.17
N TYR A 118 2.37 -9.29 4.13
CA TYR A 118 1.63 -9.71 5.32
C TYR A 118 0.29 -10.39 4.95
N GLU A 119 -0.47 -9.77 4.04
CA GLU A 119 -1.72 -10.31 3.54
C GLU A 119 -1.56 -11.57 2.66
N SER A 120 -0.37 -11.86 2.12
CA SER A 120 -0.09 -13.10 1.36
C SER A 120 0.17 -14.31 2.25
N SER A 121 -0.08 -14.17 3.56
CA SER A 121 0.27 -15.13 4.62
C SER A 121 1.77 -15.37 4.76
N ALA A 122 2.59 -14.40 4.35
CA ALA A 122 4.00 -14.40 4.71
C ALA A 122 4.15 -14.19 6.22
N ASN A 123 5.18 -14.78 6.82
CA ASN A 123 5.62 -14.46 8.18
C ASN A 123 6.96 -13.71 8.21
N GLU A 124 7.63 -13.62 7.06
CA GLU A 124 8.88 -12.90 6.90
C GLU A 124 8.93 -12.16 5.56
N ILE A 125 9.54 -10.97 5.57
CA ILE A 125 9.97 -10.25 4.37
C ILE A 125 11.40 -9.75 4.53
N THR A 126 12.21 -9.95 3.49
CA THR A 126 13.56 -9.41 3.39
C THR A 126 13.60 -8.27 2.38
N ILE A 127 14.15 -7.13 2.80
CA ILE A 127 14.37 -5.94 1.99
C ILE A 127 15.86 -5.80 1.73
N SER A 128 16.28 -6.02 0.49
CA SER A 128 17.68 -5.93 0.07
C SER A 128 17.93 -4.65 -0.70
N VAL A 129 18.88 -3.84 -0.23
CA VAL A 129 19.39 -2.67 -0.96
C VAL A 129 20.64 -3.10 -1.72
N GLU A 130 20.54 -3.07 -3.03
CA GLU A 130 21.61 -3.44 -3.95
C GLU A 130 21.93 -2.29 -4.91
N LYS A 131 23.03 -2.43 -5.67
CA LYS A 131 23.51 -1.38 -6.59
C LYS A 131 22.46 -0.98 -7.64
N ASN A 132 21.61 -1.92 -8.06
CA ASN A 132 20.61 -1.75 -9.12
C ASN A 132 19.19 -1.51 -8.59
N GLY A 133 18.98 -1.44 -7.28
CA GLY A 133 17.67 -1.11 -6.73
C GLY A 133 17.40 -1.71 -5.35
N ILE A 134 16.11 -1.70 -5.00
CA ILE A 134 15.57 -2.22 -3.74
C ILE A 134 14.72 -3.44 -4.07
N PHE A 135 15.01 -4.56 -3.43
CA PHE A 135 14.32 -5.82 -3.65
C PHE A 135 13.56 -6.23 -2.40
N PHE A 136 12.31 -6.64 -2.58
CA PHE A 136 11.44 -7.13 -1.52
C PHE A 136 11.14 -8.60 -1.80
N THR A 137 11.45 -9.48 -0.84
CA THR A 137 11.23 -10.92 -0.96
C THR A 137 10.49 -11.42 0.27
N ASP A 138 9.29 -11.93 0.07
CA ASP A 138 8.47 -12.55 1.12
C ASP A 138 8.43 -14.07 0.98
N ASN A 139 8.01 -14.76 2.05
CA ASN A 139 7.83 -16.21 2.08
C ASN A 139 6.35 -16.63 2.07
N GLY A 140 5.46 -15.78 1.57
CA GLY A 140 4.04 -16.05 1.50
C GLY A 140 3.67 -17.03 0.39
N THR A 141 2.38 -17.07 0.08
CA THR A 141 1.79 -17.99 -0.91
C THR A 141 2.21 -17.74 -2.36
N GLY A 142 2.90 -16.63 -2.63
CA GLY A 142 3.38 -16.26 -3.96
C GLY A 142 2.25 -15.89 -4.93
N MET A 143 2.56 -15.86 -6.22
CA MET A 143 1.62 -15.48 -7.28
C MET A 143 1.74 -16.38 -8.50
N THR A 144 0.62 -16.67 -9.16
CA THR A 144 0.61 -17.35 -10.45
C THR A 144 1.12 -16.42 -11.56
N LYS A 145 1.56 -16.98 -12.70
CA LYS A 145 2.00 -16.18 -13.86
C LYS A 145 0.90 -15.27 -14.42
N GLU A 146 -0.35 -15.69 -14.31
CA GLU A 146 -1.53 -14.91 -14.71
C GLU A 146 -1.75 -13.73 -13.76
N ASN A 147 -1.67 -13.95 -12.45
CA ASN A 147 -1.74 -12.91 -11.43
C ASN A 147 -0.66 -11.83 -11.60
N LEU A 148 0.55 -12.21 -12.01
CA LEU A 148 1.62 -11.27 -12.33
C LEU A 148 1.29 -10.36 -13.53
N GLN A 149 0.54 -10.84 -14.51
CA GLN A 149 0.08 -10.01 -15.63
C GLN A 149 -0.97 -8.98 -15.20
N HIS A 150 -1.84 -9.34 -14.25
CA HIS A 150 -2.81 -8.40 -13.67
C HIS A 150 -2.14 -7.25 -12.93
N ILE A 151 -1.10 -7.53 -12.15
CA ILE A 151 -0.33 -6.50 -11.43
C ILE A 151 0.33 -5.52 -12.40
N LYS A 152 0.90 -6.00 -13.52
CA LYS A 152 1.47 -5.12 -14.57
C LYS A 152 0.44 -4.18 -15.21
N ASN A 153 -0.84 -4.53 -15.13
CA ASN A 153 -1.97 -3.72 -15.60
C ASN A 153 -2.65 -2.93 -14.48
N PHE A 154 -2.02 -2.85 -13.29
CA PHE A 154 -2.53 -2.16 -12.11
C PHE A 154 -3.84 -2.74 -11.57
N GLN A 155 -4.01 -4.05 -11.72
CA GLN A 155 -5.17 -4.78 -11.23
C GLN A 155 -4.77 -5.62 -10.02
N SER A 156 -5.65 -5.64 -9.01
CA SER A 156 -5.50 -6.55 -7.89
C SER A 156 -5.99 -7.94 -8.23
N THR A 157 -5.31 -8.93 -7.66
CA THR A 157 -5.66 -10.35 -7.73
C THR A 157 -6.48 -10.81 -6.52
N LYS A 158 -6.67 -9.93 -5.53
CA LYS A 158 -7.45 -10.16 -4.30
C LYS A 158 -8.89 -9.68 -4.48
N ARG A 159 -9.84 -10.39 -3.85
CA ARG A 159 -11.29 -10.12 -3.91
C ARG A 159 -11.69 -8.72 -3.39
N GLU A 160 -10.94 -8.18 -2.43
CA GLU A 160 -11.11 -6.81 -1.89
C GLU A 160 -9.98 -5.85 -2.27
N GLY A 161 -8.96 -6.31 -2.99
CA GLY A 161 -7.85 -5.45 -3.40
C GLY A 161 -8.22 -4.67 -4.67
N HIS A 162 -7.72 -3.44 -4.79
CA HIS A 162 -8.09 -2.53 -5.88
C HIS A 162 -6.95 -2.26 -6.88
N GLY A 163 -5.76 -2.81 -6.63
CA GLY A 163 -4.61 -2.78 -7.56
C GLY A 163 -3.78 -1.49 -7.51
N ILE A 164 -4.17 -0.54 -6.67
CA ILE A 164 -3.61 0.82 -6.60
C ILE A 164 -2.39 0.92 -5.67
N GLY A 165 -2.21 -0.03 -4.74
CA GLY A 165 -1.08 0.01 -3.79
C GLY A 165 0.31 -0.12 -4.43
N LEU A 166 0.39 -0.60 -5.67
CA LEU A 166 1.63 -0.66 -6.46
C LEU A 166 1.73 0.47 -7.51
N LEU A 167 0.72 1.36 -7.58
CA LEU A 167 0.69 2.55 -8.45
C LEU A 167 1.21 3.81 -7.74
N SER A 168 1.34 3.77 -6.42
CA SER A 168 1.88 4.83 -5.56
C SER A 168 3.38 4.98 -5.69
#